data_AF-A0A7W4GAK0-F1
#
_entry.id   AF-A0A7W4GAK0-F1
#
_cell.length_a   1.000
_cell.length_b   1.000
_cell.length_c   1.000
_cell.angle_alpha   90.00
_cell.angle_beta   90.00
_cell.angle_gamma   90.00
#
_symmetry.space_group_name_H-M   'P 1'
#
loop_
_entity.id
_entity.type
_entity.pdbx_description
1 polymer ?
#
loop_
_entity_poly.entity_id
_entity_poly.type
_entity_poly.pdbx_seq_one_letter_code
_entity_poly.pdbx_strand_id
1 'polypeptide(L)'
;MNLLNSNDFWQFACQLYSEGDMQARLLDYQNQQGKNVNLCLLLYYLDSLNLAISQTQLNKLEQCISEFDQQVLQPLRAARGYLKTNHTEIADYAAIRKDLLSAELKLEKQQQEMLIDAVNKFRLATHPEPNNIRLYLLKL
;
A
#
# COMPACT_ATOMS: atom_id res chain seq x y z
N MET A 1 -6.62 -24.04 0.07
CA MET A 1 -6.55 -22.56 0.03
C MET A 1 -5.46 -22.16 1.00
N ASN A 2 -4.39 -21.51 0.54
CA ASN A 2 -3.49 -20.82 1.46
C ASN A 2 -4.19 -19.52 1.80
N LEU A 3 -4.77 -19.44 3.00
CA LEU A 3 -5.43 -18.22 3.45
C LEU A 3 -4.33 -17.28 3.94
N LEU A 4 -4.00 -16.25 3.16
CA LEU A 4 -3.09 -15.21 3.61
C LEU A 4 -3.75 -14.45 4.76
N ASN A 5 -2.98 -14.20 5.82
CA ASN A 5 -3.45 -13.49 7.01
C ASN A 5 -3.12 -12.00 6.90
N SER A 6 -4.06 -11.13 7.30
CA SER A 6 -3.87 -9.69 7.26
C SER A 6 -2.86 -9.16 8.29
N ASN A 7 -2.74 -9.81 9.45
CA ASN A 7 -1.72 -9.44 10.44
C ASN A 7 -0.31 -9.80 9.98
N ASP A 8 -0.15 -10.96 9.34
CA ASP A 8 1.16 -11.36 8.77
C ASP A 8 1.58 -10.39 7.67
N PHE A 9 0.64 -10.01 6.80
CA PHE A 9 0.89 -8.99 5.77
C PHE A 9 1.25 -7.63 6.39
N TRP A 10 0.52 -7.19 7.42
CA TRP A 10 0.82 -5.92 8.11
C TRP A 10 2.22 -5.94 8.73
N GLN A 11 2.60 -7.04 9.40
CA GLN A 11 3.94 -7.19 9.98
C GLN A 11 5.03 -7.17 8.90
N PHE A 12 4.82 -7.89 7.81
CA PHE A 12 5.71 -7.86 6.65
C PHE A 12 5.85 -6.44 6.10
N ALA A 13 4.74 -5.72 5.91
CA ALA A 13 4.73 -4.36 5.40
C ALA A 13 5.53 -3.40 6.31
N CYS A 14 5.37 -3.50 7.63
CA CYS A 14 6.13 -2.69 8.59
C CYS A 14 7.63 -2.99 8.56
N GLN A 15 8.01 -4.26 8.46
CA GLN A 15 9.41 -4.68 8.36
C GLN A 15 10.02 -4.15 7.06
N LEU A 16 9.40 -4.46 5.94
CA LEU A 16 9.86 -4.07 4.61
C LEU A 16 9.99 -2.54 4.49
N TYR A 17 9.04 -1.77 5.02
CA TYR A 17 9.11 -0.31 5.00
C TYR A 17 10.30 0.26 5.79
N SER A 18 10.77 -0.46 6.81
CA SER A 18 11.89 -0.06 7.67
C SER A 18 13.25 -0.50 7.13
N GLU A 19 13.30 -1.24 6.02
CA GLU A 19 14.52 -1.82 5.46
C GLU A 19 15.16 -0.93 4.40
N GLY A 20 16.41 -0.51 4.64
CA GLY A 20 17.25 0.20 3.66
C GLY A 20 16.55 1.39 3.00
N ASP A 21 16.58 1.41 1.67
CA ASP A 21 15.98 2.49 0.85
C ASP A 21 14.50 2.24 0.50
N MET A 22 13.84 1.26 1.12
CA MET A 22 12.49 0.85 0.72
C MET A 22 11.47 1.97 0.92
N GLN A 23 11.55 2.70 2.03
CA GLN A 23 10.70 3.86 2.27
C GLN A 23 10.82 4.88 1.14
N ALA A 24 12.04 5.25 0.75
CA ALA A 24 12.29 6.20 -0.33
C ALA A 24 11.74 5.69 -1.67
N ARG A 25 11.95 4.40 -1.95
CA ARG A 25 11.47 3.75 -3.18
C ARG A 25 9.94 3.71 -3.29
N LEU A 26 9.24 3.39 -2.21
CA LEU A 26 7.78 3.37 -2.19
C LEU A 26 7.19 4.78 -2.32
N LEU A 27 7.82 5.77 -1.71
CA LEU A 27 7.45 7.18 -1.88
C LEU A 27 7.68 7.64 -3.32
N ASP A 28 8.72 7.16 -4.00
CA ASP A 28 8.98 7.45 -5.40
C ASP A 28 7.87 6.90 -6.31
N TYR A 29 7.48 5.63 -6.11
CA TYR A 29 6.37 5.02 -6.84
C TYR A 29 5.06 5.79 -6.65
N GLN A 30 4.79 6.24 -5.42
CA GLN A 30 3.61 7.02 -5.13
C GLN A 30 3.64 8.39 -5.82
N ASN A 31 4.72 9.15 -5.64
CA ASN A 31 4.77 10.56 -6.04
C ASN A 31 5.04 10.74 -7.54
N GLN A 32 5.88 9.89 -8.15
CA GLN A 32 6.24 10.02 -9.56
C GLN A 32 5.29 9.26 -10.49
N GLN A 33 4.75 8.12 -10.03
CA GLN A 33 3.99 7.20 -10.88
C GLN A 33 2.54 7.01 -10.42
N GLY A 34 2.11 7.70 -9.37
CA GLY A 34 0.75 7.62 -8.84
C GLY A 34 0.37 6.23 -8.30
N LYS A 35 1.36 5.39 -7.96
CA LYS A 35 1.12 4.01 -7.54
C LYS A 35 0.63 3.95 -6.09
N ASN A 36 -0.27 3.01 -5.81
CA ASN A 36 -0.74 2.77 -4.45
C ASN A 36 0.29 1.96 -3.65
N VAL A 37 0.79 2.54 -2.55
CA VAL A 37 1.83 1.94 -1.70
C VAL A 37 1.39 0.61 -1.08
N ASN A 38 0.15 0.49 -0.61
CA ASN A 38 -0.34 -0.78 -0.02
C ASN A 38 -0.42 -1.90 -1.05
N LEU A 39 -0.77 -1.57 -2.31
CA LEU A 39 -0.70 -2.54 -3.40
C LEU A 39 0.75 -2.92 -3.70
N CYS A 40 1.68 -1.96 -3.79
CA CYS A 40 3.12 -2.27 -3.95
C CYS A 40 3.61 -3.24 -2.85
N LEU A 41 3.26 -2.97 -1.59
CA LEU A 41 3.61 -3.81 -0.45
C LEU A 41 3.02 -5.22 -0.57
N LEU A 42 1.77 -5.35 -1.01
CA LEU A 42 1.17 -6.67 -1.26
C LEU A 42 1.93 -7.45 -2.33
N LEU A 43 2.34 -6.79 -3.42
CA LEU A 43 3.08 -7.46 -4.49
C LEU A 43 4.42 -8.00 -4.01
N TYR A 44 5.15 -7.22 -3.19
CA TYR A 44 6.36 -7.70 -2.54
C TYR A 44 6.10 -8.84 -1.54
N TYR A 45 4.99 -8.77 -0.80
CA TYR A 45 4.59 -9.83 0.12
C TYR A 45 4.34 -11.14 -0.61
N LEU A 46 3.58 -11.11 -1.71
CA LEU A 46 3.37 -12.28 -2.57
C LEU A 46 4.68 -12.80 -3.16
N ASP A 47 5.59 -11.88 -3.55
CA ASP A 47 6.89 -12.27 -4.06
C ASP A 47 7.70 -13.04 -3.00
N SER A 48 7.70 -12.59 -1.74
CA SER A 48 8.35 -13.26 -0.62
C SER A 48 7.80 -14.67 -0.33
N LEU A 49 6.58 -14.95 -0.76
CA LEU A 49 5.89 -16.23 -0.60
C LEU A 49 5.99 -17.10 -1.85
N ASN A 50 6.76 -16.71 -2.87
CA ASN A 50 6.87 -17.40 -4.16
C ASN A 50 5.52 -17.53 -4.88
N LEU A 51 4.63 -16.54 -4.70
CA LEU A 51 3.30 -16.50 -5.31
C LEU A 51 3.26 -15.46 -6.42
N ALA A 52 2.87 -15.88 -7.62
CA ALA A 52 2.71 -15.00 -8.78
C ALA A 52 1.24 -14.67 -9.03
N ILE A 53 0.98 -13.43 -9.46
CA ILE A 53 -0.31 -12.98 -9.97
C ILE A 53 -0.25 -12.68 -11.48
N SER A 54 -1.38 -12.86 -12.15
CA SER A 54 -1.60 -12.42 -13.53
C SER A 54 -1.97 -10.93 -13.61
N GLN A 55 -1.84 -10.33 -14.80
CA GLN A 55 -2.29 -8.97 -15.07
C GLN A 55 -3.78 -8.77 -14.74
N THR A 56 -4.63 -9.76 -15.02
CA THR A 56 -6.06 -9.72 -14.72
C THR A 56 -6.32 -9.69 -13.21
N GLN A 57 -5.54 -10.41 -12.41
CA GLN A 57 -5.63 -10.38 -10.95
C GLN A 57 -5.13 -9.06 -10.38
N LEU A 58 -4.04 -8.52 -10.92
CA LEU A 58 -3.54 -7.19 -10.56
C LEU A 58 -4.61 -6.10 -10.79
N ASN A 59 -5.24 -6.09 -11.96
CA ASN A 59 -6.31 -5.14 -12.28
C ASN A 59 -7.49 -5.24 -11.29
N LYS A 60 -7.83 -6.46 -10.82
CA LYS A 60 -8.88 -6.66 -9.82
C LYS A 60 -8.49 -6.11 -8.44
N LEU A 61 -7.22 -6.23 -8.05
CA LEU A 61 -6.71 -5.66 -6.80
C LEU A 61 -6.74 -4.13 -6.86
N GLU A 62 -6.28 -3.54 -7.97
CA GLU A 62 -6.37 -2.08 -8.17
C GLU A 62 -7.82 -1.60 -8.08
N GLN A 63 -8.74 -2.29 -8.77
CA GLN A 63 -10.15 -1.94 -8.74
C GLN A 63 -10.73 -2.04 -7.31
N CYS A 64 -10.39 -3.07 -6.54
CA CYS A 64 -10.99 -3.28 -5.22
C CYS A 64 -10.60 -2.20 -4.20
N ILE A 65 -9.46 -1.53 -4.38
CA ILE A 65 -9.00 -0.45 -3.48
C ILE A 65 -9.22 0.95 -4.06
N SER A 66 -9.57 1.08 -5.34
CA SER A 66 -9.62 2.35 -6.06
C SER A 66 -10.51 3.40 -5.39
N GLU A 67 -11.76 3.04 -5.07
CA GLU A 67 -12.71 3.94 -4.43
C GLU A 67 -12.23 4.35 -3.03
N PHE A 68 -11.76 3.39 -2.21
CA PHE A 68 -11.25 3.68 -0.88
C PHE A 68 -10.00 4.58 -0.92
N ASP A 69 -9.08 4.33 -1.85
CA ASP A 69 -7.90 5.19 -2.02
C ASP A 69 -8.31 6.62 -2.40
N GLN A 70 -9.17 6.76 -3.40
CA GLN A 70 -9.60 8.06 -3.93
C GLN A 70 -10.44 8.87 -2.94
N GLN A 71 -11.37 8.23 -2.24
CA GLN A 71 -12.34 8.92 -1.37
C GLN A 71 -11.83 9.12 0.05
N VAL A 72 -10.85 8.31 0.50
CA VAL A 72 -10.43 8.29 1.92
C VAL A 72 -8.94 8.60 2.08
N LEU A 73 -8.05 7.79 1.48
CA LEU A 73 -6.61 7.94 1.73
C LEU A 73 -6.01 9.15 1.02
N GLN A 74 -6.35 9.41 -0.24
CA GLN A 74 -5.83 10.55 -0.98
C GLN A 74 -6.22 11.90 -0.34
N PRO A 75 -7.49 12.13 0.06
CA PRO A 75 -7.85 13.35 0.79
C PRO A 75 -7.10 13.52 2.11
N LEU A 76 -6.91 12.44 2.88
CA LEU A 76 -6.17 12.48 4.13
C LEU A 76 -4.68 12.82 3.92
N ARG A 77 -4.05 12.21 2.90
CA ARG A 77 -2.66 12.52 2.50
C ARG A 77 -2.52 13.96 2.02
N ALA A 78 -3.48 14.46 1.24
CA ALA A 78 -3.51 15.84 0.77
C ALA A 78 -3.63 16.82 1.96
N ALA A 79 -4.53 16.56 2.91
CA ALA A 79 -4.66 17.36 4.12
C ALA A 79 -3.36 17.37 4.93
N ARG A 80 -2.73 16.20 5.16
CA ARG A 80 -1.44 16.13 5.86
C ARG A 80 -0.33 16.88 5.12
N GLY A 81 -0.29 16.80 3.78
CA GLY A 81 0.66 17.53 2.94
C GLY A 81 0.49 19.05 3.01
N TYR A 82 -0.75 19.52 2.96
CA TYR A 82 -1.10 20.93 3.14
C TYR A 82 -0.64 21.45 4.51
N LEU A 83 -0.97 20.73 5.58
CA LEU A 83 -0.61 21.15 6.95
C LEU A 83 0.90 21.14 7.16
N LYS A 84 1.64 20.19 6.56
CA LYS A 84 3.10 20.18 6.61
C LYS A 84 3.72 21.41 5.93
N THR A 85 3.15 21.83 4.80
CA THR A 85 3.64 23.00 4.06
C THR A 85 3.39 24.30 4.82
N ASN A 86 2.24 24.41 5.50
CA ASN A 86 1.80 25.62 6.21
C ASN A 86 1.98 25.52 7.74
N HIS A 87 2.90 24.68 8.22
CA HIS A 87 3.00 24.31 9.64
C HIS A 87 3.24 25.49 10.58
N THR A 88 3.83 26.59 10.10
CA THR A 88 4.11 27.80 10.89
C THR A 88 2.84 28.60 11.25
N GLU A 89 1.76 28.41 10.50
CA GLU A 89 0.49 29.14 10.67
C GLU A 89 -0.54 28.31 11.46
N ILE A 90 -0.20 27.07 11.81
CA ILE A 90 -1.11 26.11 12.43
C ILE A 90 -0.78 25.99 13.91
N ALA A 91 -1.69 26.47 14.76
CA ALA A 91 -1.64 26.20 16.19
C ALA A 91 -1.66 24.68 16.44
N ASP A 92 -0.85 24.22 17.39
CA ASP A 92 -0.73 22.80 17.78
C ASP A 92 -0.44 21.83 16.61
N TYR A 93 0.29 22.29 15.59
CA TYR A 93 0.66 21.49 14.41
C TYR A 93 1.20 20.10 14.77
N ALA A 94 2.05 19.99 15.79
CA ALA A 94 2.63 18.71 16.20
C ALA A 94 1.58 17.68 16.65
N ALA A 95 0.56 18.12 17.40
CA ALA A 95 -0.52 17.25 17.86
C ALA A 95 -1.43 16.85 16.68
N ILE A 96 -1.87 17.83 15.88
CA ILE A 96 -2.71 17.59 14.70
C ILE A 96 -2.02 16.63 13.72
N ARG A 97 -0.73 16.85 13.46
CA ARG A 97 0.08 16.00 12.60
C ARG A 97 0.11 14.55 13.11
N LYS A 98 0.26 14.36 14.42
CA LYS A 98 0.32 13.03 15.05
C LYS A 98 -1.02 12.30 14.90
N ASP A 99 -2.12 13.01 15.13
CA ASP A 99 -3.46 12.43 15.04
C ASP A 99 -3.82 12.03 13.60
N LEU A 100 -3.49 12.88 12.62
CA LEU A 100 -3.69 12.56 11.21
C LEU A 100 -2.83 11.37 10.76
N LEU A 101 -1.57 11.30 11.20
CA LEU A 101 -0.71 10.15 10.89
C LEU A 101 -1.26 8.85 11.51
N SER A 102 -1.76 8.91 12.74
CA SER A 102 -2.41 7.78 13.41
C SER A 102 -3.67 7.32 12.65
N ALA A 103 -4.49 8.26 12.18
CA ALA A 103 -5.65 7.95 11.34
C ALA A 103 -5.24 7.33 10.00
N GLU A 104 -4.22 7.87 9.34
CA GLU A 104 -3.70 7.37 8.06
C GLU A 104 -3.23 5.92 8.20
N LEU A 105 -2.41 5.61 9.21
CA LEU A 105 -1.93 4.24 9.46
C LEU A 105 -3.07 3.23 9.69
N LYS A 106 -4.14 3.64 10.40
CA LYS A 106 -5.32 2.79 10.61
C LYS A 106 -6.06 2.51 9.30
N LEU A 107 -6.20 3.53 8.45
CA LEU A 107 -6.88 3.41 7.15
C LEU A 107 -6.02 2.64 6.14
N GLU A 108 -4.70 2.79 6.18
CA GLU A 108 -3.78 1.98 5.38
C GLU A 108 -3.86 0.51 5.76
N LYS A 109 -3.90 0.21 7.07
CA LYS A 109 -4.15 -1.17 7.54
C LYS A 109 -5.49 -1.72 7.03
N GLN A 110 -6.55 -0.92 7.06
CA GLN A 110 -7.85 -1.32 6.51
C GLN A 110 -7.78 -1.64 5.01
N GLN A 111 -7.05 -0.83 4.23
CA GLN A 111 -6.86 -1.09 2.79
C GLN A 111 -6.04 -2.37 2.54
N GLN A 112 -5.06 -2.67 3.40
CA GLN A 112 -4.32 -3.93 3.35
C GLN A 112 -5.21 -5.15 3.64
N GLU A 113 -6.16 -5.02 4.58
CA GLU A 113 -7.17 -6.06 4.83
C GLU A 113 -8.06 -6.30 3.60
N MET A 114 -8.53 -5.23 2.94
CA MET A 114 -9.30 -5.33 1.69
C MET A 114 -8.52 -6.08 0.59
N LEU A 115 -7.21 -5.81 0.47
CA LEU A 115 -6.33 -6.49 -0.47
C LEU A 115 -6.18 -7.98 -0.16
N ILE A 116 -6.04 -8.33 1.12
CA ILE A 116 -5.95 -9.72 1.57
C ILE A 116 -7.25 -10.47 1.28
N ASP A 117 -8.40 -9.85 1.56
CA ASP A 117 -9.71 -10.42 1.24
C ASP A 117 -9.90 -10.64 -0.26
N ALA A 118 -9.40 -9.72 -1.09
CA ALA A 118 -9.46 -9.84 -2.54
C ALA A 118 -8.53 -10.95 -3.06
N VAL A 119 -7.26 -10.96 -2.64
CA VAL A 119 -6.27 -11.91 -3.15
C VAL A 119 -6.56 -13.35 -2.70
N ASN A 120 -7.15 -13.54 -1.51
CA ASN A 120 -7.57 -14.86 -1.02
C ASN A 120 -8.67 -15.51 -1.87
N LYS A 121 -9.36 -14.74 -2.73
CA LYS A 121 -10.34 -15.25 -3.70
C LYS A 121 -9.70 -15.71 -5.01
N PHE A 122 -8.39 -15.49 -5.19
CA PHE A 122 -7.69 -15.82 -6.41
C PHE A 122 -7.08 -17.23 -6.37
N ARG A 123 -6.90 -17.81 -7.56
CA ARG A 123 -5.98 -18.93 -7.74
C ARG A 123 -4.60 -18.37 -8.05
N LEU A 124 -3.72 -18.38 -7.06
CA LEU A 124 -2.33 -17.94 -7.20
C LEU A 124 -1.48 -19.11 -7.73
N ALA A 125 -0.52 -18.79 -8.60
CA ALA A 125 0.46 -19.76 -9.07
C ALA A 125 1.71 -19.69 -8.21
N THR A 126 2.30 -20.83 -7.89
CA THR A 126 3.65 -20.86 -7.32
C THR A 126 4.68 -20.62 -8.43
N HIS A 127 5.64 -19.74 -8.17
CA HIS A 127 6.73 -19.41 -9.09
C HIS A 127 8.00 -19.21 -8.26
N PRO A 128 9.18 -19.74 -8.64
CA PRO A 128 10.38 -19.69 -7.81
C PRO A 128 10.97 -18.27 -7.65
N GLU A 129 10.76 -17.40 -8.64
CA GLU A 129 11.20 -16.01 -8.61
C GLU A 129 10.11 -15.10 -9.21
N PRO A 130 8.99 -14.90 -8.51
CA PRO A 130 7.95 -14.00 -8.99
C PRO A 130 8.47 -12.55 -9.00
N ASN A 131 7.94 -11.74 -9.91
CA ASN A 131 8.24 -10.31 -9.96
C ASN A 131 6.93 -9.56 -10.19
N ASN A 132 6.05 -9.64 -9.21
CA ASN A 132 4.71 -9.07 -9.28
C ASN A 132 4.78 -7.54 -9.38
N ILE A 133 5.75 -6.89 -8.71
CA ILE A 133 5.91 -5.44 -8.74
C ILE A 133 6.17 -4.92 -10.16
N ARG A 134 6.91 -5.66 -11.00
CA ARG A 134 7.20 -5.27 -12.38
C ARG A 134 5.93 -5.17 -13.23
N LEU A 135 4.94 -6.04 -13.01
CA LEU A 135 3.64 -5.95 -13.70
C LEU A 135 2.94 -4.62 -13.40
N TYR A 136 3.07 -4.13 -12.17
CA TYR A 136 2.40 -2.90 -11.74
C TYR A 136 3.15 -1.64 -12.16
N LEU A 137 4.48 -1.66 -12.13
CA LEU A 137 5.30 -0.50 -12.50
C LEU A 137 5.35 -0.27 -14.02
N LEU A 138 5.36 -1.34 -14.83
CA LEU A 138 5.37 -1.21 -16.30
C LEU A 138 4.00 -0.87 -16.89
N LYS A 139 2.94 -0.93 -16.08
CA LYS A 139 1.60 -0.52 -16.47
C LYS A 139 1.56 1.01 -16.55
N LEU A 140 1.46 1.52 -17.78
CA LEU A 140 1.20 2.94 -18.10
C LEU A 140 -0.19 3.37 -17.61
#